data_AF-A0A522DR31-F1
#
_entry.id   AF-A0A522DR31-F1
#
_cell.length_a   1.000
_cell.length_b   1.000
_cell.length_c   1.000
_cell.angle_alpha   90.00
_cell.angle_beta   90.00
_cell.angle_gamma   90.00
#
_symmetry.space_group_name_H-M   'P 1'
#
loop_
_entity.id
_entity.type
_entity.pdbx_description
1 polymer ?
#
loop_
_entity_poly.entity_id
_entity_poly.type
_entity_poly.pdbx_seq_one_letter_code
_entity_poly.pdbx_strand_id
1 'polypeptide(L)'
;MPETILQEAQRLVMGARQASYGHPADDFARTGRMWGAILGIPDVTPELVGLCMAAVKISREVNAHKRDNLTDLAGYSQTVALIHERKGTE
;
A
#
# COMPACT_ATOMS: atom_id res chain seq x y z
N MET A 1 25.74 -9.79 -1.56
CA MET A 1 24.76 -9.42 -2.59
C MET A 1 23.99 -8.20 -2.11
N PRO A 2 23.63 -7.25 -2.99
CA PRO A 2 22.83 -6.08 -2.59
C PRO A 2 21.39 -6.48 -2.22
N GLU A 3 20.72 -5.70 -1.37
CA GLU A 3 19.32 -5.89 -0.97
C GLU A 3 18.39 -5.84 -2.21
N THR A 4 17.48 -6.80 -2.34
CA THR A 4 16.47 -6.79 -3.42
C THR A 4 15.31 -5.84 -3.09
N ILE A 5 14.54 -5.43 -4.10
CA ILE A 5 13.37 -4.58 -3.87
C ILE A 5 12.31 -5.27 -2.97
N LEU A 6 12.25 -6.60 -3.00
CA LEU A 6 11.30 -7.39 -2.19
C LEU A 6 11.73 -7.39 -0.73
N GLN A 7 13.03 -7.57 -0.45
CA GLN A 7 13.58 -7.49 0.90
C GLN A 7 13.39 -6.09 1.49
N GLU A 8 13.65 -5.06 0.68
CA GLU A 8 13.46 -3.67 1.07
C GLU A 8 11.98 -3.37 1.37
N ALA A 9 11.06 -3.78 0.50
CA ALA A 9 9.62 -3.62 0.69
C ALA A 9 9.14 -4.34 1.97
N GLN A 10 9.55 -5.59 2.18
CA GLN A 10 9.22 -6.36 3.38
C GLN A 10 9.71 -5.64 4.64
N ARG A 11 10.95 -5.15 4.65
CA ARG A 11 11.52 -4.39 5.77
C ARG A 11 10.75 -3.09 6.02
N LEU A 12 10.31 -2.40 4.97
CA LEU A 12 9.55 -1.15 5.09
C LEU A 12 8.13 -1.38 5.61
N VAL A 13 7.44 -2.42 5.15
CA VAL A 13 6.05 -2.74 5.55
C VAL A 13 6.00 -3.37 6.95
N MET A 14 6.89 -4.33 7.23
CA MET A 14 6.88 -5.10 8.48
C MET A 14 7.73 -4.46 9.59
N GLY A 15 8.58 -3.48 9.25
CA GLY A 15 9.48 -2.81 10.19
C GLY A 15 8.89 -1.53 10.78
N ALA A 16 9.69 -0.46 10.79
CA ALA A 16 9.37 0.79 11.50
C ALA A 16 8.01 1.43 11.14
N ARG A 17 7.50 1.23 9.92
CA ARG A 17 6.20 1.82 9.50
C ARG A 17 5.01 1.14 10.18
N GLN A 18 5.04 -0.17 10.42
CA GLN A 18 3.99 -0.87 11.18
C GLN A 18 3.87 -0.29 12.60
N ALA A 19 5.01 0.00 13.24
CA ALA A 19 5.03 0.60 14.57
C ALA A 19 4.45 2.03 14.62
N SER A 20 4.51 2.78 13.53
CA SER A 20 4.02 4.18 13.47
C SER A 20 2.59 4.33 12.95
N TYR A 21 2.17 3.55 11.95
CA TYR A 21 0.86 3.72 11.29
C TYR A 21 -0.21 2.71 11.73
N GLY A 22 0.21 1.64 12.41
CA GLY A 22 -0.65 0.50 12.72
C GLY A 22 -0.87 -0.41 11.52
N HIS A 23 -1.84 -1.33 11.64
CA HIS A 23 -2.13 -2.30 10.59
C HIS A 23 -2.69 -1.59 9.33
N PRO A 24 -2.28 -1.94 8.10
CA PRO A 24 -2.73 -1.28 6.88
C PRO A 24 -4.25 -1.20 6.72
N ALA A 25 -4.97 -2.23 7.17
CA ALA A 25 -6.45 -2.21 7.19
C ALA A 25 -7.04 -1.00 7.94
N ASP A 26 -6.43 -0.57 9.06
CA ASP A 26 -6.93 0.56 9.85
C ASP A 26 -6.50 1.89 9.22
N ASP A 27 -5.27 1.97 8.72
CA ASP A 27 -4.74 3.18 8.08
C ASP A 27 -5.44 3.47 6.75
N PHE A 28 -5.56 2.46 5.89
CA PHE A 28 -6.23 2.61 4.61
C PHE A 28 -7.74 2.78 4.78
N ALA A 29 -8.36 2.27 5.85
CA ALA A 29 -9.76 2.58 6.16
C ALA A 29 -9.97 4.07 6.49
N ARG A 30 -9.05 4.71 7.23
CA ARG A 30 -9.11 6.17 7.46
C ARG A 30 -9.01 6.93 6.14
N THR A 31 -8.05 6.57 5.31
CA THR A 31 -7.85 7.18 3.98
C THR A 31 -9.07 6.98 3.09
N GLY A 32 -9.64 5.79 3.08
CA GLY A 32 -10.82 5.45 2.30
C GLY A 32 -12.06 6.29 2.64
N ARG A 33 -12.27 6.56 3.95
CA ARG A 33 -13.31 7.49 4.42
C ARG A 33 -13.08 8.92 3.96
N MET A 34 -11.83 9.39 4.06
CA MET A 34 -11.46 10.73 3.60
C MET A 34 -11.68 10.88 2.08
N TRP A 35 -11.30 9.87 1.31
CA TRP A 35 -11.54 9.86 -0.14
C TRP A 35 -13.01 9.81 -0.50
N GLY A 36 -13.81 9.01 0.22
CA GLY A 36 -15.27 8.99 0.05
C GLY A 36 -15.87 10.39 0.17
N ALA A 37 -15.54 11.10 1.25
CA ALA A 37 -15.97 12.47 1.47
C ALA A 37 -15.52 13.45 0.37
N ILE A 38 -14.28 13.36 -0.10
CA ILE A 38 -13.74 14.20 -1.18
C ILE A 38 -14.48 13.95 -2.51
N LEU A 39 -14.78 12.68 -2.81
CA LEU A 39 -15.36 12.26 -4.08
C LEU A 39 -16.89 12.30 -4.09
N GLY A 40 -17.54 12.52 -2.94
CA GLY A 40 -19.00 12.48 -2.81
C GLY A 40 -19.59 11.07 -2.95
N ILE A 41 -18.81 10.04 -2.60
CA ILE A 41 -19.25 8.62 -2.55
C ILE A 41 -19.16 8.11 -1.10
N PRO A 42 -19.74 6.95 -0.74
CA PRO A 42 -19.72 6.46 0.64
C PRO A 42 -18.30 6.32 1.22
N ASP A 43 -17.59 5.23 0.93
CA ASP A 43 -16.22 4.98 1.38
C ASP A 43 -15.49 4.18 0.30
N VAL A 44 -14.17 4.39 0.17
CA VAL A 44 -13.29 3.50 -0.60
C VAL A 44 -12.74 2.42 0.34
N THR A 45 -12.81 1.16 -0.05
CA THR A 45 -12.32 0.06 0.81
C THR A 45 -10.79 0.11 0.97
N PRO A 46 -10.25 -0.40 2.09
CA PRO A 46 -8.80 -0.43 2.32
C PRO A 46 -8.01 -1.08 1.18
N GLU A 47 -8.53 -2.16 0.59
CA GLU A 47 -7.89 -2.84 -0.55
C GLU A 47 -7.81 -1.93 -1.77
N LEU A 48 -8.90 -1.23 -2.10
CA LEU A 48 -8.92 -0.30 -3.22
C LEU A 48 -8.00 0.88 -2.98
N VAL A 49 -7.89 1.39 -1.75
CA VAL A 49 -6.89 2.41 -1.41
C VAL A 49 -5.48 1.89 -1.70
N GLY A 50 -5.15 0.67 -1.24
CA GLY A 50 -3.85 0.05 -1.52
C GLY A 50 -3.56 -0.12 -3.02
N LEU A 51 -4.54 -0.58 -3.79
CA LEU A 51 -4.44 -0.75 -5.25
C LEU A 51 -4.29 0.60 -5.98
N CYS A 52 -5.00 1.65 -5.54
CA CYS A 52 -4.84 2.99 -6.08
C CYS A 52 -3.43 3.54 -5.81
N MET A 53 -2.89 3.31 -4.62
CA MET A 53 -1.52 3.72 -4.29
C MET A 53 -0.47 2.94 -5.11
N ALA A 54 -0.69 1.65 -5.36
CA ALA A 54 0.12 0.86 -6.30
C ALA A 54 0.06 1.45 -7.73
N ALA A 55 -1.11 1.86 -8.20
CA ALA A 55 -1.28 2.49 -9.52
C ALA A 55 -0.48 3.80 -9.66
N VAL A 56 -0.35 4.59 -8.59
CA VAL A 56 0.51 5.79 -8.57
C VAL A 56 1.98 5.41 -8.84
N LYS A 57 2.45 4.28 -8.30
CA LYS A 57 3.83 3.81 -8.52
C LYS A 57 4.04 3.27 -9.92
N ILE A 58 3.06 2.58 -10.49
CA ILE A 58 3.07 2.20 -11.91
C ILE A 58 3.15 3.44 -12.81
N SER A 59 2.32 4.45 -12.54
CA SER A 59 2.33 5.71 -13.32
C SER A 59 3.68 6.43 -13.24
N ARG A 60 4.29 6.52 -12.05
CA ARG A 60 5.63 7.09 -11.89
C ARG A 60 6.70 6.32 -12.63
N GLU A 61 6.62 4.99 -12.61
CA GLU A 61 7.55 4.12 -13.33
C GLU A 61 7.49 4.31 -14.84
N VAL A 62 6.27 4.43 -15.40
CA VAL A 62 6.06 4.74 -16.81
C VAL A 62 6.70 6.08 -17.19
N ASN A 63 6.59 7.09 -16.33
CA ASN A 63 7.16 8.41 -16.59
C ASN A 63 8.70 8.45 -16.45
N ALA A 64 9.24 7.89 -15.37
CA ALA A 64 10.69 7.81 -15.14
C ALA A 64 11.05 6.75 -14.10
N HIS A 65 11.93 5.83 -14.47
CA HIS A 65 12.39 4.77 -13.57
C HIS A 65 13.09 5.35 -12.33
N LYS A 66 12.66 4.87 -11.17
CA LYS A 66 13.37 4.98 -9.89
C LYS A 66 13.15 3.71 -9.10
N ARG A 67 14.18 3.27 -8.37
CA ARG A 67 14.10 2.05 -7.55
C ARG A 67 12.90 2.07 -6.59
N ASP A 68 12.62 3.22 -5.98
CA ASP A 68 11.49 3.38 -5.03
C ASP A 68 10.13 3.15 -5.68
N ASN A 69 9.98 3.35 -7.00
CA ASN A 69 8.73 3.03 -7.68
C ASN A 69 8.40 1.55 -7.56
N LEU A 70 9.37 0.67 -7.88
CA LEU A 70 9.18 -0.78 -7.84
C LEU A 70 9.17 -1.31 -6.39
N THR A 71 10.01 -0.76 -5.51
CA THR A 71 10.01 -1.10 -4.09
C THR A 71 8.66 -0.74 -3.44
N ASP A 72 8.14 0.47 -3.65
CA ASP A 72 6.85 0.87 -3.08
C ASP A 72 5.68 0.14 -3.74
N LEU A 73 5.77 -0.21 -5.04
CA LEU A 73 4.77 -1.07 -5.68
C LEU A 73 4.67 -2.42 -4.96
N ALA A 74 5.80 -3.08 -4.72
CA ALA A 74 5.84 -4.32 -3.93
C ALA A 74 5.33 -4.10 -2.51
N GLY A 75 5.66 -2.96 -1.90
CA GLY A 75 5.17 -2.57 -0.58
C GLY A 75 3.64 -2.44 -0.52
N TYR A 76 3.02 -1.77 -1.49
CA TYR A 76 1.56 -1.64 -1.55
C TYR A 76 0.87 -2.97 -1.86
N SER A 77 1.47 -3.85 -2.67
CA SER A 77 0.96 -5.20 -2.85
C SER A 77 0.98 -5.99 -1.53
N GLN A 78 2.05 -5.89 -0.75
CA GLN A 78 2.14 -6.54 0.56
C GLN A 78 1.11 -5.97 1.56
N THR A 79 0.86 -4.65 1.56
CA THR A 79 -0.16 -4.09 2.46
C THR A 79 -1.57 -4.55 2.11
N VAL A 80 -1.88 -4.73 0.82
CA VAL A 80 -3.14 -5.33 0.36
C VAL A 80 -3.23 -6.80 0.80
N ALA A 81 -2.15 -7.58 0.67
CA ALA A 81 -2.12 -8.96 1.17
C ALA A 81 -2.41 -9.05 2.67
N LEU A 82 -1.77 -8.20 3.50
CA LEU A 82 -2.03 -8.12 4.94
C LEU A 82 -3.50 -7.78 5.28
N ILE A 83 -4.16 -6.97 4.44
CA ILE A 83 -5.59 -6.68 4.61
C ILE A 83 -6.44 -7.93 4.36
N HIS A 84 -6.15 -8.67 3.29
CA HIS A 84 -6.83 -9.93 2.98
C HIS A 84 -6.60 -11.00 4.06
N GLU A 85 -5.35 -11.15 4.53
CA GLU A 85 -4.99 -12.04 5.63
C GLU A 85 -5.80 -11.71 6.90
N ARG A 86 -5.91 -10.42 7.26
CA ARG A 86 -6.72 -9.99 8.42
C ARG A 86 -8.21 -10.29 8.25
N LYS A 87 -8.73 -10.31 7.02
CA LYS A 87 -10.13 -10.66 6.72
C LYS A 87 -10.37 -12.17 6.61
N GLY A 88 -9.32 -12.99 6.55
CA GLY A 88 -9.42 -14.44 6.34
C GLY A 88 -9.85 -14.83 4.92
N THR A 89 -9.56 -14.00 3.93
CA THR A 89 -9.79 -14.30 2.50
C THR A 89 -8.46 -14.71 1.87
N GLU A 90 -8.33 -15.97 1.44
CA GLU A 90 -7.17 -16.48 0.67
C GLU A 90 -7.22 -16.07 -0.81
#